data_AF-A0AA40SY94-F1
#
_entry.id   AF-A0AA40SY94-F1
#
_cell.length_a   1.000
_cell.length_b   1.000
_cell.length_c   1.000
_cell.angle_alpha   90.00
_cell.angle_beta   90.00
_cell.angle_gamma   90.00
#
_symmetry.space_group_name_H-M   'P 1'
#
loop_
_entity.id
_entity.type
_entity.pdbx_description
1 polymer ?
#
loop_
_entity_poly.entity_id
_entity_poly.type
_entity_poly.pdbx_seq_one_letter_code
_entity_poly.pdbx_strand_id
1 'polypeptide(L)'
;MSLPVTVTFMLTDWIAKGLADGTFERVGGVIRDVATKQVVSWLREKESNNNEMPNSTPSPNNLLNLIFSWANLTASGANAAVTGKGLANVNGRLNGIENQLVQLEQSLQLTQGILQVTTATSVLNLGVSVMGFAVIAQRLKELEQQLQKAQEILNQINRKIDLSLYANFRAAIELAVNAFTMNKTENRRSSALQAINRFLEAEHIYTEYTDIEIEQKSQIADKYLLTLSLAYLAEARCYLELEEHDTAFRRFQEGSKVIRSRIQKYVELLLTSNPAVYLQPQFGSHIDLRRLTRIYQWLDPMLDENAVFDMQRMNLFMLAQDPNKWVESIPAAIWDSKVDWVGKAFWDDPKPQIYARLPKTLEVVESMIETNRRFESYQTEVQAISQLGISFHDWLKLTPSTEIKPDDAELMYIIPSQPLNLQISS
;
A
#
# COMPACT_ATOMS: atom_id res chain seq x y z
N MET A 1 19.72 -26.20 -15.45
CA MET A 1 20.31 -24.86 -15.60
C MET A 1 20.08 -24.13 -14.30
N SER A 2 21.12 -23.61 -13.64
CA SER A 2 20.95 -22.77 -12.45
C SER A 2 20.38 -21.43 -12.89
N LEU A 3 19.21 -21.06 -12.36
CA LEU A 3 18.65 -19.74 -12.58
C LEU A 3 19.62 -18.68 -12.00
N PRO A 4 19.79 -17.52 -12.64
CA PRO A 4 20.68 -16.44 -12.17
C PRO A 4 20.13 -15.69 -10.94
N VAL A 5 19.28 -16.34 -10.15
CA VAL A 5 18.61 -15.80 -8.97
C VAL A 5 18.62 -16.83 -7.84
N THR A 6 18.79 -16.34 -6.62
CA THR A 6 18.63 -17.10 -5.38
C THR A 6 17.34 -16.68 -4.71
N VAL A 7 16.53 -17.65 -4.30
CA VAL A 7 15.24 -17.40 -3.61
C VAL A 7 15.35 -17.92 -2.19
N THR A 8 15.07 -17.08 -1.19
CA THR A 8 15.20 -17.40 0.24
C THR A 8 14.06 -16.79 1.06
N PHE A 9 13.70 -17.39 2.19
CA PHE A 9 12.79 -16.82 3.19
C PHE A 9 13.52 -15.94 4.20
N MET A 10 14.85 -16.01 4.25
CA MET A 10 15.65 -15.28 5.23
C MET A 10 16.26 -14.02 4.59
N LEU A 11 16.09 -12.88 5.26
CA LEU A 11 16.82 -11.69 4.88
C LEU A 11 18.31 -11.92 5.18
N THR A 12 19.16 -11.85 4.15
CA THR A 12 20.59 -12.02 4.32
C THR A 12 21.21 -10.87 5.13
N ASP A 13 22.17 -11.16 6.00
CA ASP A 13 22.79 -10.19 6.93
C ASP A 13 23.27 -8.90 6.27
N TRP A 14 23.83 -8.99 5.06
CA TRP A 14 24.35 -7.83 4.34
C TRP A 14 23.23 -6.91 3.81
N ILE A 15 22.07 -7.45 3.44
CA ILE A 15 20.89 -6.64 3.09
C ILE A 15 20.32 -5.99 4.34
N ALA A 16 20.22 -6.74 5.45
CA ALA A 16 19.76 -6.21 6.74
C ALA A 16 20.65 -5.05 7.21
N LYS A 17 21.96 -5.23 7.14
CA LYS A 17 22.95 -4.21 7.46
C LYS A 17 22.82 -2.99 6.53
N GLY A 18 22.69 -3.21 5.24
CA GLY A 18 22.58 -2.11 4.27
C GLY A 18 21.31 -1.28 4.43
N LEU A 19 20.21 -1.91 4.84
CA LEU A 19 19.00 -1.16 5.21
C LEU A 19 19.17 -0.42 6.54
N ALA A 20 19.92 -0.98 7.49
CA ALA A 20 20.17 -0.38 8.81
C ALA A 20 21.03 0.89 8.72
N ASP A 21 22.08 0.84 7.91
CA ASP A 21 23.03 1.95 7.72
C ASP A 21 22.59 2.95 6.63
N GLY A 22 21.50 2.65 5.92
CA GLY A 22 20.92 3.50 4.89
C GLY A 22 21.64 3.43 3.54
N THR A 23 22.56 2.48 3.33
CA THR A 23 23.14 2.21 2.00
C THR A 23 22.10 1.62 1.04
N PHE A 24 21.11 0.88 1.57
CA PHE A 24 19.97 0.35 0.83
C PHE A 24 18.65 1.01 1.26
N GLU A 25 17.73 1.13 0.31
CA GLU A 25 16.36 1.58 0.53
C GLU A 25 15.33 0.58 -0.03
N ARG A 26 14.16 0.49 0.63
CA ARG A 26 13.00 -0.24 0.09
C ARG A 26 12.09 0.72 -0.67
N VAL A 27 11.79 0.37 -1.93
CA VAL A 27 10.77 1.04 -2.76
C VAL A 27 9.78 0.00 -3.25
N GLY A 28 8.60 -0.05 -2.64
CA GLY A 28 7.58 -1.05 -2.95
C GLY A 28 8.12 -2.46 -2.71
N GLY A 29 8.02 -3.32 -3.71
CA GLY A 29 8.58 -4.68 -3.64
C GLY A 29 10.07 -4.80 -3.85
N VAL A 30 10.85 -3.73 -3.88
CA VAL A 30 12.26 -3.77 -4.29
C VAL A 30 13.17 -3.18 -3.22
N ILE A 31 14.31 -3.81 -3.00
CA ILE A 31 15.44 -3.28 -2.25
C ILE A 31 16.52 -2.87 -3.26
N ARG A 32 16.98 -1.63 -3.17
CA ARG A 32 18.00 -1.07 -4.07
C ARG A 32 19.03 -0.24 -3.33
N ASP A 33 20.20 -0.08 -3.94
CA ASP A 33 21.25 0.80 -3.45
C ASP A 33 20.87 2.28 -3.60
N VAL A 34 21.09 3.07 -2.55
CA VAL A 34 20.64 4.47 -2.51
C VAL A 34 21.42 5.35 -3.49
N ALA A 35 22.72 5.11 -3.67
CA ALA A 35 23.59 5.93 -4.50
C ALA A 35 23.51 5.56 -5.98
N THR A 36 23.53 4.26 -6.27
CA THR A 36 23.59 3.72 -7.64
C THR A 36 22.23 3.34 -8.20
N LYS A 37 21.20 3.22 -7.34
CA LYS A 37 19.86 2.72 -7.68
C LYS A 37 19.83 1.29 -8.23
N GLN A 38 20.92 0.54 -8.11
CA GLN A 38 21.00 -0.85 -8.52
C GLN A 38 20.09 -1.72 -7.66
N VAL A 39 19.37 -2.65 -8.30
CA VAL A 39 18.47 -3.56 -7.59
C VAL A 39 19.26 -4.70 -6.97
N VAL A 40 19.00 -4.88 -5.67
CA VAL A 40 19.71 -5.79 -4.78
C VAL A 40 18.84 -7.00 -4.43
N SER A 41 17.53 -6.80 -4.29
CA SER A 41 16.57 -7.89 -4.03
C SER A 41 15.15 -7.46 -4.40
N TRP A 42 14.30 -8.42 -4.75
CA TRP A 42 12.84 -8.26 -4.76
C TRP A 42 12.22 -8.94 -3.55
N LEU A 43 11.13 -8.37 -3.07
CA LEU A 43 10.25 -8.87 -2.03
C LEU A 43 9.02 -9.45 -2.71
N ARG A 44 8.71 -10.71 -2.43
CA ARG A 44 7.48 -11.35 -2.88
C ARG A 44 6.69 -11.83 -1.68
N GLU A 45 5.44 -11.37 -1.58
CA GLU A 45 4.48 -11.93 -0.63
C GLU A 45 4.16 -13.37 -1.05
N LYS A 46 4.19 -14.29 -0.11
CA LYS A 46 3.66 -15.64 -0.34
C LYS A 46 2.23 -15.66 0.17
N GLU A 47 1.28 -16.06 -0.66
CA GLU A 47 -0.08 -16.37 -0.19
C GLU A 47 0.05 -17.34 0.99
N SER A 48 -0.45 -16.93 2.17
CA SER A 48 -0.65 -17.88 3.25
C SER A 48 -1.63 -18.93 2.71
N ASN A 49 -1.25 -20.20 2.72
CA ASN A 49 -2.05 -21.30 2.19
C ASN A 49 -3.34 -21.47 3.02
N ASN A 50 -4.31 -20.58 2.84
CA ASN A 50 -5.71 -20.82 3.15
C ASN A 50 -6.37 -21.25 1.84
N ASN A 51 -5.89 -22.37 1.27
CA ASN A 51 -6.57 -23.09 0.22
C ASN A 51 -7.76 -23.85 0.83
N GLU A 52 -8.75 -23.09 1.31
CA GLU A 52 -10.13 -23.53 1.30
C GLU A 52 -10.86 -22.58 0.35
N MET A 53 -11.25 -23.13 -0.79
CA MET A 53 -12.32 -22.60 -1.63
C MET A 53 -13.46 -22.16 -0.68
N PRO A 54 -13.91 -20.89 -0.68
CA PRO A 54 -15.00 -20.49 0.19
C PRO A 54 -16.27 -21.14 -0.34
N ASN A 55 -16.58 -22.32 0.19
CA ASN A 55 -17.94 -22.80 0.23
C ASN A 55 -18.76 -21.68 0.86
N SER A 56 -19.83 -21.35 0.17
CA SER A 56 -20.84 -20.38 0.54
C SER A 56 -21.34 -20.60 1.97
N THR A 57 -20.71 -19.91 2.93
CA THR A 57 -21.28 -19.46 4.22
C THR A 57 -20.34 -18.40 4.81
N PRO A 58 -20.81 -17.17 5.10
CA PRO A 58 -19.96 -16.09 5.60
C PRO A 58 -19.58 -16.35 7.06
N SER A 59 -18.28 -16.53 7.35
CA SER A 59 -17.74 -16.52 8.71
C SER A 59 -17.19 -15.11 9.03
N PRO A 60 -17.54 -14.48 10.17
CA PRO A 60 -17.49 -13.02 10.32
C PRO A 60 -16.14 -12.44 10.77
N ASN A 61 -15.08 -13.23 10.93
CA ASN A 61 -13.94 -12.80 11.74
C ASN A 61 -12.77 -12.14 11.00
N ASN A 62 -12.84 -11.92 9.68
CA ASN A 62 -11.80 -11.18 8.92
C ASN A 62 -12.35 -9.98 8.14
N LEU A 63 -13.57 -9.53 8.45
CA LEU A 63 -14.24 -8.42 7.77
C LEU A 63 -14.23 -7.08 8.55
N LEU A 64 -13.52 -7.01 9.68
CA LEU A 64 -13.55 -5.87 10.58
C LEU A 64 -12.17 -5.51 11.12
N ASN A 65 -11.33 -4.88 10.29
CA ASN A 65 -10.37 -3.92 10.85
C ASN A 65 -10.45 -2.53 10.25
N LEU A 66 -11.49 -2.24 9.45
CA LEU A 66 -11.74 -0.89 8.98
C LEU A 66 -13.24 -0.59 9.06
N ILE A 67 -13.56 0.31 9.99
CA ILE A 67 -14.72 1.24 10.02
C ILE A 67 -15.84 0.93 11.07
N PHE A 68 -15.60 1.43 12.30
CA PHE A 68 -16.50 1.93 13.40
C PHE A 68 -17.27 1.00 14.38
N SER A 69 -16.90 1.05 15.68
CA SER A 69 -17.78 1.23 16.88
C SER A 69 -16.91 1.26 18.16
N TRP A 70 -16.68 2.39 18.85
CA TRP A 70 -17.40 2.85 20.05
C TRP A 70 -17.80 1.74 21.05
N ALA A 71 -16.96 1.50 22.08
CA ALA A 71 -17.34 1.21 23.48
C ALA A 71 -16.09 0.99 24.36
N ASN A 72 -15.59 2.05 24.99
CA ASN A 72 -15.38 2.10 26.45
C ASN A 72 -14.85 3.47 26.86
N LEU A 73 -15.81 4.37 27.15
CA LEU A 73 -15.63 5.49 28.05
C LEU A 73 -16.35 5.12 29.36
N THR A 74 -15.56 5.10 30.45
CA THR A 74 -15.91 5.26 31.87
C THR A 74 -16.76 4.21 32.59
N ALA A 75 -16.18 3.50 33.58
CA ALA A 75 -16.52 3.63 35.01
C ALA A 75 -15.79 2.59 35.89
N SER A 76 -15.46 3.01 37.12
CA SER A 76 -14.81 2.29 38.25
C SER A 76 -13.29 2.11 38.11
N GLY A 77 -12.44 2.50 39.07
CA GLY A 77 -12.67 2.80 40.47
C GLY A 77 -11.73 1.96 41.33
N ALA A 78 -10.55 2.53 41.62
CA ALA A 78 -9.67 2.24 42.76
C ALA A 78 -8.91 0.88 42.89
N ASN A 79 -7.66 1.07 43.36
CA ASN A 79 -6.72 0.17 44.06
C ASN A 79 -5.77 -0.65 43.18
N ALA A 80 -4.51 -0.24 43.02
CA ALA A 80 -3.40 -0.22 43.99
C ALA A 80 -2.63 -1.54 44.07
N ALA A 81 -1.37 -1.46 43.61
CA ALA A 81 -0.15 -2.14 44.09
C ALA A 81 -0.11 -3.66 44.29
N VAL A 82 1.00 -4.27 43.84
CA VAL A 82 1.96 -5.11 44.61
C VAL A 82 2.93 -5.75 43.59
N THR A 83 4.16 -5.22 43.43
CA THR A 83 5.43 -5.72 44.03
C THR A 83 5.72 -7.17 43.62
N GLY A 84 6.72 -7.49 42.78
CA GLY A 84 8.14 -7.19 42.97
C GLY A 84 8.79 -8.21 43.90
N LYS A 85 9.04 -9.46 43.44
CA LYS A 85 10.03 -10.44 43.94
C LYS A 85 9.77 -11.82 43.31
N GLY A 86 10.46 -12.12 42.21
CA GLY A 86 10.39 -13.44 41.58
C GLY A 86 11.44 -13.73 40.51
N LEU A 87 12.42 -12.84 40.30
CA LEU A 87 13.39 -12.92 39.19
C LEU A 87 14.85 -12.82 39.65
N ALA A 88 15.21 -13.39 40.81
CA ALA A 88 16.58 -13.33 41.32
C ALA A 88 17.33 -14.68 41.28
N ASN A 89 16.73 -15.77 40.79
CA ASN A 89 17.34 -17.11 40.89
C ASN A 89 17.40 -17.89 39.56
N VAL A 90 17.75 -17.20 38.47
CA VAL A 90 18.14 -17.87 37.20
C VAL A 90 19.50 -17.38 36.68
N ASN A 91 20.12 -16.40 37.35
CA ASN A 91 21.31 -15.67 36.85
C ASN A 91 22.65 -16.42 36.99
N GLY A 92 22.65 -17.75 37.18
CA GLY A 92 23.84 -18.50 37.60
C GLY A 92 24.41 -19.52 36.60
N ARG A 93 23.69 -19.89 35.52
CA ARG A 93 24.12 -20.99 34.64
C ARG A 93 23.89 -20.79 33.13
N LEU A 94 23.64 -19.56 32.67
CA LEU A 94 23.34 -19.26 31.26
C LEU A 94 24.27 -18.24 30.57
N ASN A 95 25.37 -17.84 31.20
CA ASN A 95 26.34 -16.85 30.65
C ASN A 95 27.17 -17.32 29.42
N GLY A 96 26.82 -18.46 28.80
CA GLY A 96 27.53 -19.00 27.63
C GLY A 96 26.73 -19.00 26.32
N ILE A 97 25.41 -18.76 26.37
CA ILE A 97 24.52 -18.84 25.20
C ILE A 97 23.79 -17.51 24.94
N GLU A 98 23.70 -16.62 25.93
CA GLU A 98 23.02 -15.32 25.80
C GLU A 98 23.67 -14.37 24.78
N ASN A 99 24.99 -14.39 24.59
CA ASN A 99 25.63 -13.46 23.64
C ASN A 99 25.35 -13.76 22.16
N GLN A 100 24.91 -14.97 21.81
CA GLN A 100 24.51 -15.34 20.45
C GLN A 100 22.99 -15.18 20.23
N LEU A 101 22.18 -15.47 21.25
CA LEU A 101 20.73 -15.27 21.18
C LEU A 101 20.34 -13.79 21.22
N VAL A 102 21.03 -12.96 22.02
CA VAL A 102 20.77 -11.51 22.05
C VAL A 102 21.15 -10.82 20.73
N GLN A 103 22.16 -11.31 20.00
CA GLN A 103 22.48 -10.79 18.66
C GLN A 103 21.44 -11.19 17.61
N LEU A 104 20.89 -12.40 17.67
CA LEU A 104 19.82 -12.86 16.78
C LEU A 104 18.48 -12.16 17.08
N GLU A 105 18.15 -11.95 18.35
CA GLU A 105 16.93 -11.29 18.79
C GLU A 105 16.97 -9.77 18.53
N GLN A 106 18.14 -9.14 18.74
CA GLN A 106 18.37 -7.75 18.32
C GLN A 106 18.38 -7.62 16.81
N SER A 107 18.93 -8.58 16.05
CA SER A 107 18.82 -8.54 14.59
C SER A 107 17.37 -8.69 14.12
N LEU A 108 16.55 -9.52 14.75
CA LEU A 108 15.13 -9.67 14.39
C LEU A 108 14.30 -8.42 14.71
N GLN A 109 14.53 -7.79 15.87
CA GLN A 109 13.86 -6.53 16.24
C GLN A 109 14.33 -5.32 15.40
N LEU A 110 15.63 -5.23 15.09
CA LEU A 110 16.14 -4.24 14.13
C LEU A 110 15.61 -4.52 12.72
N THR A 111 15.50 -5.78 12.32
CA THR A 111 15.02 -6.15 10.97
C THR A 111 13.54 -5.81 10.77
N GLN A 112 12.69 -5.96 11.79
CA GLN A 112 11.28 -5.52 11.74
C GLN A 112 11.12 -3.99 11.88
N GLY A 113 12.05 -3.30 12.55
CA GLY A 113 12.03 -1.85 12.70
C GLY A 113 12.62 -1.08 11.50
N ILE A 114 13.53 -1.70 10.75
CA ILE A 114 14.23 -1.13 9.59
C ILE A 114 13.47 -1.43 8.30
N LEU A 115 13.02 -2.67 8.12
CA LEU A 115 11.92 -2.95 7.21
C LEU A 115 10.65 -2.64 7.98
N GLN A 116 10.32 -1.35 8.15
CA GLN A 116 8.91 -1.00 8.29
C GLN A 116 8.25 -1.43 6.99
N VAL A 117 7.93 -2.73 6.94
CA VAL A 117 7.10 -3.38 5.98
C VAL A 117 5.75 -2.73 6.22
N THR A 118 5.52 -1.58 5.57
CA THR A 118 4.19 -1.02 5.38
C THR A 118 3.45 -1.90 4.38
N THR A 119 3.35 -3.21 4.67
CA THR A 119 2.43 -4.13 3.99
C THR A 119 0.99 -3.76 4.28
N ALA A 120 0.74 -2.96 5.31
CA ALA A 120 -0.58 -2.91 5.94
C ALA A 120 -1.70 -2.26 5.11
N THR A 121 -1.48 -1.54 4.00
CA THR A 121 -2.62 -0.79 3.40
C THR A 121 -2.65 -0.59 1.88
N SER A 122 -1.66 -0.98 1.07
CA SER A 122 -1.78 -0.82 -0.40
C SER A 122 -2.58 -1.97 -1.04
N VAL A 123 -3.40 -1.63 -2.05
CA VAL A 123 -4.25 -2.57 -2.79
C VAL A 123 -3.45 -3.50 -3.72
N LEU A 124 -2.25 -3.10 -4.12
CA LEU A 124 -1.36 -3.86 -5.01
C LEU A 124 -0.46 -4.77 -4.18
N ASN A 125 -0.01 -5.94 -4.62
CA ASN A 125 0.96 -6.73 -3.83
C ASN A 125 2.41 -6.24 -4.04
N LEU A 126 3.37 -6.82 -3.32
CA LEU A 126 4.78 -6.45 -3.48
C LEU A 126 5.38 -6.87 -4.85
N GLY A 127 4.81 -7.86 -5.53
CA GLY A 127 5.27 -8.25 -6.88
C GLY A 127 4.11 -8.42 -7.84
N VAL A 128 4.32 -8.05 -9.11
CA VAL A 128 3.32 -8.24 -10.18
C VAL A 128 2.99 -9.72 -10.32
N SER A 129 3.97 -10.59 -10.02
CA SER A 129 3.83 -12.03 -10.00
C SER A 129 2.73 -12.54 -9.06
N VAL A 130 2.50 -11.89 -7.91
CA VAL A 130 1.54 -12.33 -6.88
C VAL A 130 0.12 -11.85 -7.17
N MET A 131 -0.02 -10.78 -7.97
CA MET A 131 -1.33 -10.25 -8.36
C MET A 131 -1.93 -11.04 -9.53
N GLY A 132 -2.46 -12.23 -9.24
CA GLY A 132 -3.29 -12.96 -10.18
C GLY A 132 -4.63 -12.25 -10.44
N PHE A 133 -5.29 -12.55 -11.56
CA PHE A 133 -6.58 -11.94 -11.90
C PHE A 133 -7.68 -12.19 -10.84
N ALA A 134 -7.60 -13.29 -10.09
CA ALA A 134 -8.51 -13.55 -8.95
C ALA A 134 -8.31 -12.55 -7.80
N VAL A 135 -7.05 -12.20 -7.50
CA VAL A 135 -6.72 -11.18 -6.48
C VAL A 135 -7.22 -9.80 -6.95
N ILE A 136 -6.99 -9.46 -8.22
CA ILE A 136 -7.50 -8.21 -8.82
C ILE A 136 -9.03 -8.15 -8.73
N ALA A 137 -9.74 -9.24 -9.03
CA ALA A 137 -11.20 -9.31 -8.91
C ALA A 137 -11.68 -9.07 -7.48
N GLN A 138 -11.00 -9.67 -6.50
CA GLN A 138 -11.34 -9.51 -5.08
C GLN A 138 -11.13 -8.07 -4.62
N ARG A 139 -10.01 -7.44 -4.98
CA ARG A 139 -9.73 -6.03 -4.67
C ARG A 139 -10.73 -5.08 -5.33
N LEU A 140 -11.08 -5.34 -6.60
CA LEU A 140 -12.10 -4.57 -7.30
C LEU A 140 -13.45 -4.64 -6.58
N LYS A 141 -13.84 -5.84 -6.12
CA LYS A 141 -15.08 -6.05 -5.36
C LYS A 141 -15.08 -5.33 -4.01
N GLU A 142 -13.95 -5.31 -3.31
CA GLU A 142 -13.79 -4.55 -2.06
C GLU A 142 -14.00 -3.04 -2.29
N LEU A 143 -13.40 -2.50 -3.36
CA LEU A 143 -13.58 -1.10 -3.76
C LEU A 143 -15.02 -0.79 -4.17
N GLU A 144 -15.66 -1.68 -4.94
CA GLU A 144 -17.07 -1.55 -5.32
C GLU A 144 -17.97 -1.50 -4.08
N GLN A 145 -17.76 -2.38 -3.09
CA GLN A 145 -18.52 -2.39 -1.84
C GLN A 145 -18.31 -1.10 -1.02
N GLN A 146 -17.09 -0.57 -0.99
CA GLN A 146 -16.81 0.70 -0.31
C GLN A 146 -17.51 1.87 -1.02
N LEU A 147 -17.53 1.88 -2.35
CA LEU A 147 -18.25 2.88 -3.13
C LEU A 147 -19.76 2.76 -2.99
N GLN A 148 -20.32 1.54 -2.92
CA GLN A 148 -21.74 1.33 -2.65
C GLN A 148 -22.14 1.91 -1.29
N LYS A 149 -21.34 1.69 -0.24
CA LYS A 149 -21.55 2.31 1.07
C LYS A 149 -21.47 3.84 1.01
N ALA A 150 -20.49 4.38 0.28
CA ALA A 150 -20.40 5.83 0.05
C ALA A 150 -21.62 6.34 -0.73
N GLN A 151 -22.13 5.57 -1.69
CA GLN A 151 -23.29 5.92 -2.50
C GLN A 151 -24.57 6.06 -1.68
N GLU A 152 -24.78 5.22 -0.66
CA GLU A 152 -25.92 5.35 0.25
C GLU A 152 -25.93 6.71 0.94
N ILE A 153 -24.76 7.21 1.33
CA ILE A 153 -24.59 8.52 1.97
C ILE A 153 -24.69 9.65 0.93
N LEU A 154 -24.05 9.49 -0.24
CA LEU A 154 -24.05 10.49 -1.31
C LEU A 154 -25.41 10.65 -2.01
N ASN A 155 -26.24 9.59 -2.04
CA ASN A 155 -27.63 9.65 -2.52
C ASN A 155 -28.46 10.65 -1.70
N GLN A 156 -28.14 10.84 -0.42
CA GLN A 156 -28.83 11.80 0.44
C GLN A 156 -28.59 13.26 0.00
N ILE A 157 -27.51 13.51 -0.76
CA ILE A 157 -27.20 14.80 -1.37
C ILE A 157 -27.34 14.79 -2.90
N ASN A 158 -28.11 13.83 -3.45
CA ASN A 158 -28.42 13.68 -4.87
C ASN A 158 -27.18 13.50 -5.79
N ARG A 159 -26.09 12.92 -5.26
CA ARG A 159 -24.90 12.55 -6.04
C ARG A 159 -24.91 11.05 -6.36
N LYS A 160 -24.78 10.69 -7.64
CA LYS A 160 -24.79 9.30 -8.11
C LYS A 160 -23.41 8.83 -8.59
N ILE A 161 -22.93 7.74 -8.02
CA ILE A 161 -21.81 6.93 -8.48
C ILE A 161 -22.32 5.96 -9.55
N ASP A 162 -21.67 5.93 -10.70
CA ASP A 162 -21.98 4.97 -11.75
C ASP A 162 -21.32 3.62 -11.47
N LEU A 163 -22.06 2.73 -10.82
CA LEU A 163 -21.61 1.36 -10.53
C LEU A 163 -21.57 0.47 -11.78
N SER A 164 -22.17 0.88 -12.91
CA SER A 164 -22.12 0.08 -14.14
C SER A 164 -20.70 -0.07 -14.70
N LEU A 165 -19.83 0.88 -14.39
CA LEU A 165 -18.41 0.88 -14.77
C LEU A 165 -17.64 -0.29 -14.12
N TYR A 166 -18.02 -0.67 -12.90
CA TYR A 166 -17.43 -1.81 -12.19
C TYR A 166 -17.85 -3.14 -12.82
N ALA A 167 -19.07 -3.23 -13.34
CA ALA A 167 -19.51 -4.42 -14.07
C ALA A 167 -18.69 -4.62 -15.36
N ASN A 168 -18.37 -3.55 -16.08
CA ASN A 168 -17.52 -3.62 -17.28
C ASN A 168 -16.09 -4.08 -16.94
N PHE A 169 -15.50 -3.52 -15.88
CA PHE A 169 -14.16 -3.94 -15.43
C PHE A 169 -14.18 -5.40 -14.95
N ARG A 170 -15.18 -5.80 -14.15
CA ARG A 170 -15.31 -7.20 -13.74
C ARG A 170 -15.43 -8.15 -14.93
N ALA A 171 -16.20 -7.80 -15.95
CA ALA A 171 -16.29 -8.60 -17.17
C ALA A 171 -14.95 -8.69 -17.90
N ALA A 172 -14.13 -7.62 -17.89
CA ALA A 172 -12.77 -7.65 -18.44
C ALA A 172 -11.85 -8.62 -17.66
N ILE A 173 -11.95 -8.64 -16.32
CA ILE A 173 -11.20 -9.60 -15.49
C ILE A 173 -11.65 -11.03 -15.76
N GLU A 174 -12.96 -11.29 -15.86
CA GLU A 174 -13.49 -12.61 -16.19
C GLU A 174 -13.03 -13.07 -17.57
N LEU A 175 -12.97 -12.18 -18.56
CA LEU A 175 -12.39 -12.46 -19.89
C LEU A 175 -10.90 -12.82 -19.79
N ALA A 176 -10.12 -12.11 -18.98
CA ALA A 176 -8.71 -12.41 -18.78
C ALA A 176 -8.50 -13.77 -18.10
N VAL A 177 -9.24 -14.07 -17.03
CA VAL A 177 -9.20 -15.39 -16.36
C VAL A 177 -9.51 -16.51 -17.34
N ASN A 178 -10.57 -16.34 -18.15
CA ASN A 178 -10.94 -17.32 -19.15
C ASN A 178 -9.86 -17.46 -20.23
N ALA A 179 -9.28 -16.36 -20.72
CA ALA A 179 -8.22 -16.40 -21.73
C ALA A 179 -7.03 -17.26 -21.29
N PHE A 180 -6.54 -17.07 -20.06
CA PHE A 180 -5.34 -17.76 -19.57
C PHE A 180 -5.59 -19.15 -18.97
N THR A 181 -6.86 -19.56 -18.83
CA THR A 181 -7.25 -20.94 -18.50
C THR A 181 -7.58 -21.78 -19.75
N MET A 182 -7.64 -21.17 -20.95
CA MET A 182 -7.89 -21.90 -22.20
C MET A 182 -6.69 -22.73 -22.67
N ASN A 183 -6.99 -23.94 -23.16
CA ASN A 183 -6.00 -24.88 -23.69
C ASN A 183 -5.49 -24.53 -25.10
N LYS A 184 -6.30 -23.84 -25.91
CA LYS A 184 -5.93 -23.48 -27.30
C LYS A 184 -5.27 -22.12 -27.34
N THR A 185 -4.04 -22.07 -27.85
CA THR A 185 -3.20 -20.85 -27.90
C THR A 185 -3.82 -19.71 -28.71
N GLU A 186 -4.47 -20.01 -29.84
CA GLU A 186 -5.09 -18.97 -30.69
C GLU A 186 -6.29 -18.30 -30.00
N ASN A 187 -7.15 -19.11 -29.35
CA ASN A 187 -8.27 -18.61 -28.56
C ASN A 187 -7.78 -17.79 -27.37
N ARG A 188 -6.73 -18.27 -26.68
CA ARG A 188 -6.08 -17.53 -25.58
C ARG A 188 -5.67 -16.14 -26.02
N ARG A 189 -4.96 -16.02 -27.16
CA ARG A 189 -4.49 -14.72 -27.66
C ARG A 189 -5.66 -13.80 -28.01
N SER A 190 -6.66 -14.30 -28.73
CA SER A 190 -7.84 -13.51 -29.10
C SER A 190 -8.61 -13.01 -27.88
N SER A 191 -8.87 -13.89 -26.89
CA SER A 191 -9.56 -13.51 -25.65
C SER A 191 -8.73 -12.57 -24.78
N ALA A 192 -7.40 -12.74 -24.72
CA ALA A 192 -6.52 -11.82 -24.00
C ALA A 192 -6.55 -10.41 -24.61
N LEU A 193 -6.51 -10.29 -25.94
CA LEU A 193 -6.63 -9.00 -26.63
C LEU A 193 -7.99 -8.32 -26.38
N GLN A 194 -9.08 -9.10 -26.28
CA GLN A 194 -10.39 -8.55 -25.91
C GLN A 194 -10.40 -8.02 -24.47
N ALA A 195 -9.76 -8.73 -23.53
CA ALA A 195 -9.62 -8.27 -22.15
C ALA A 195 -8.79 -6.98 -22.08
N ILE A 196 -7.65 -6.94 -22.78
CA ILE A 196 -6.77 -5.75 -22.88
C ILE A 196 -7.57 -4.53 -23.37
N ASN A 197 -8.33 -4.66 -24.46
CA ASN A 197 -9.12 -3.53 -24.97
C ASN A 197 -10.13 -2.99 -23.95
N ARG A 198 -10.73 -3.87 -23.14
CA ARG A 198 -11.65 -3.43 -22.07
C ARG A 198 -10.92 -2.81 -20.88
N PHE A 199 -9.70 -3.26 -20.57
CA PHE A 199 -8.89 -2.59 -19.55
C PHE A 199 -8.44 -1.20 -20.01
N LEU A 200 -8.06 -1.04 -21.28
CA LEU A 200 -7.77 0.28 -21.87
C LEU A 200 -8.98 1.22 -21.80
N GLU A 201 -10.18 0.72 -22.11
CA GLU A 201 -11.41 1.49 -21.94
C GLU A 201 -11.62 1.88 -20.46
N ALA A 202 -11.43 0.94 -19.53
CA ALA A 202 -11.52 1.19 -18.11
C ALA A 202 -10.51 2.24 -17.63
N GLU A 203 -9.27 2.22 -18.13
CA GLU A 203 -8.27 3.24 -17.80
C GLU A 203 -8.73 4.64 -18.20
N HIS A 204 -9.25 4.82 -19.42
CA HIS A 204 -9.74 6.11 -19.88
C HIS A 204 -10.88 6.62 -19.00
N ILE A 205 -11.86 5.76 -18.71
CA ILE A 205 -13.00 6.05 -17.85
C ILE A 205 -12.51 6.47 -16.46
N TYR A 206 -11.75 5.61 -15.79
CA TYR A 206 -11.35 5.86 -14.40
C TYR A 206 -10.36 7.01 -14.28
N THR A 207 -9.63 7.35 -15.34
CA THR A 207 -8.83 8.57 -15.40
C THR A 207 -9.71 9.82 -15.29
N GLU A 208 -10.76 9.91 -16.10
CA GLU A 208 -11.69 11.04 -16.09
C GLU A 208 -12.40 11.16 -14.74
N TYR A 209 -12.94 10.06 -14.21
CA TYR A 209 -13.60 10.07 -12.90
C TYR A 209 -12.63 10.46 -11.78
N THR A 210 -11.39 9.97 -11.80
CA THR A 210 -10.40 10.34 -10.78
C THR A 210 -10.11 11.84 -10.82
N ASP A 211 -9.96 12.42 -12.01
CA ASP A 211 -9.69 13.85 -12.15
C ASP A 211 -10.88 14.69 -11.64
N ILE A 212 -12.11 14.34 -12.02
CA ILE A 212 -13.34 15.00 -11.55
C ILE A 212 -13.43 14.94 -10.02
N GLU A 213 -13.19 13.77 -9.43
CA GLU A 213 -13.34 13.56 -7.99
C GLU A 213 -12.24 14.26 -7.18
N ILE A 214 -11.02 14.35 -7.70
CA ILE A 214 -9.94 15.14 -7.10
C ILE A 214 -10.28 16.64 -7.17
N GLU A 215 -10.75 17.14 -8.31
CA GLU A 215 -11.16 18.55 -8.47
C GLU A 215 -12.31 18.94 -7.54
N GLN A 216 -13.26 18.03 -7.35
CA GLN A 216 -14.37 18.20 -6.41
C GLN A 216 -13.96 17.99 -4.95
N LYS A 217 -12.69 17.66 -4.68
CA LYS A 217 -12.15 17.38 -3.34
C LYS A 217 -12.95 16.29 -2.62
N SER A 218 -13.29 15.23 -3.33
CA SER A 218 -14.22 14.21 -2.89
C SER A 218 -13.56 13.15 -1.99
N GLN A 219 -14.35 12.52 -1.11
CA GLN A 219 -13.90 11.45 -0.20
C GLN A 219 -13.72 10.09 -0.90
N ILE A 220 -14.18 9.97 -2.15
CA ILE A 220 -14.09 8.73 -2.96
C ILE A 220 -13.00 8.78 -4.03
N ALA A 221 -12.28 9.89 -4.14
CA ALA A 221 -11.24 10.07 -5.16
C ALA A 221 -10.14 8.98 -5.08
N ASP A 222 -9.78 8.55 -3.88
CA ASP A 222 -8.84 7.45 -3.67
C ASP A 222 -9.36 6.11 -4.19
N LYS A 223 -10.67 5.86 -4.15
CA LYS A 223 -11.26 4.59 -4.61
C LYS A 223 -11.15 4.51 -6.14
N TYR A 224 -11.41 5.61 -6.84
CA TYR A 224 -11.23 5.69 -8.28
C TYR A 224 -9.77 5.61 -8.68
N LEU A 225 -8.87 6.27 -7.94
CA LEU A 225 -7.44 6.21 -8.18
C LEU A 225 -6.86 4.80 -7.99
N LEU A 226 -7.31 4.07 -6.97
CA LEU A 226 -6.99 2.66 -6.77
C LEU A 226 -7.58 1.77 -7.88
N THR A 227 -8.79 2.07 -8.34
CA THR A 227 -9.42 1.34 -9.46
C THR A 227 -8.65 1.55 -10.76
N LEU A 228 -8.21 2.78 -11.06
CA LEU A 228 -7.33 3.09 -12.17
C LEU A 228 -6.00 2.33 -12.06
N SER A 229 -5.44 2.27 -10.85
CA SER A 229 -4.22 1.50 -10.56
C SER A 229 -4.41 0.01 -10.86
N LEU A 230 -5.56 -0.58 -10.50
CA LEU A 230 -5.88 -1.97 -10.84
C LEU A 230 -6.05 -2.18 -12.35
N ALA A 231 -6.58 -1.20 -13.09
CA ALA A 231 -6.79 -1.32 -14.54
C ALA A 231 -5.46 -1.41 -15.29
N TYR A 232 -4.52 -0.49 -15.03
CA TYR A 232 -3.16 -0.54 -15.57
C TYR A 232 -2.43 -1.84 -15.20
N LEU A 233 -2.59 -2.30 -13.96
CA LEU A 233 -1.99 -3.57 -13.52
C LEU A 233 -2.56 -4.76 -14.29
N ALA A 234 -3.89 -4.84 -14.42
CA ALA A 234 -4.56 -5.94 -15.11
C ALA A 234 -4.17 -6.00 -16.60
N GLU A 235 -4.11 -4.85 -17.25
CA GLU A 235 -3.69 -4.72 -18.64
C GLU A 235 -2.23 -5.15 -18.83
N ALA A 236 -1.30 -4.61 -18.04
CA ALA A 236 0.11 -4.99 -18.11
C ALA A 236 0.31 -6.47 -17.78
N ARG A 237 -0.46 -7.03 -16.84
CA ARG A 237 -0.46 -8.47 -16.54
C ARG A 237 -0.90 -9.28 -17.75
N CYS A 238 -1.91 -8.87 -18.52
CA CYS A 238 -2.28 -9.57 -19.75
C CYS A 238 -1.13 -9.64 -20.75
N TYR A 239 -0.35 -8.56 -20.91
CA TYR A 239 0.82 -8.57 -21.77
C TYR A 239 1.94 -9.49 -21.24
N LEU A 240 2.16 -9.53 -19.92
CA LEU A 240 3.11 -10.46 -19.31
C LEU A 240 2.74 -11.92 -19.53
N GLU A 241 1.45 -12.27 -19.39
CA GLU A 241 0.95 -13.62 -19.65
C GLU A 241 1.03 -14.01 -21.15
N LEU A 242 1.12 -13.03 -22.04
CA LEU A 242 1.41 -13.21 -23.47
C LEU A 242 2.91 -13.18 -23.79
N GLU A 243 3.78 -13.07 -22.78
CA GLU A 243 5.24 -12.94 -22.89
C GLU A 243 5.69 -11.68 -23.66
N GLU A 244 4.82 -10.66 -23.79
CA GLU A 244 5.10 -9.37 -24.41
C GLU A 244 5.70 -8.38 -23.38
N HIS A 245 6.88 -8.72 -22.85
CA HIS A 245 7.55 -7.98 -21.76
C HIS A 245 7.79 -6.50 -22.06
N ASP A 246 8.21 -6.17 -23.28
CA ASP A 246 8.49 -4.77 -23.67
C ASP A 246 7.21 -3.93 -23.66
N THR A 247 6.10 -4.50 -24.13
CA THR A 247 4.80 -3.84 -24.08
C THR A 247 4.36 -3.66 -22.64
N ALA A 248 4.41 -4.72 -21.81
CA ALA A 248 4.06 -4.65 -20.40
C ALA A 248 4.87 -3.59 -19.65
N PHE A 249 6.19 -3.54 -19.90
CA PHE A 249 7.08 -2.55 -19.32
C PHE A 249 6.66 -1.12 -19.70
N ARG A 250 6.44 -0.85 -20.99
CA ARG A 250 5.96 0.47 -21.46
C ARG A 250 4.64 0.86 -20.81
N ARG A 251 3.70 -0.08 -20.69
CA ARG A 251 2.40 0.16 -20.03
C ARG A 251 2.55 0.48 -18.55
N PHE A 252 3.45 -0.19 -17.82
CA PHE A 252 3.78 0.19 -16.45
C PHE A 252 4.45 1.57 -16.34
N GLN A 253 5.28 1.97 -17.30
CA GLN A 253 5.88 3.32 -17.33
C GLN A 253 4.81 4.41 -17.55
N GLU A 254 3.89 4.18 -18.48
CA GLU A 254 2.77 5.08 -18.75
C GLU A 254 1.86 5.18 -17.52
N GLY A 255 1.42 4.04 -16.98
CA GLY A 255 0.59 3.96 -15.79
C GLY A 255 1.24 4.65 -14.59
N SER A 256 2.54 4.42 -14.34
CA SER A 256 3.26 5.08 -13.23
C SER A 256 3.26 6.60 -13.36
N LYS A 257 3.47 7.17 -14.55
CA LYS A 257 3.40 8.63 -14.75
C LYS A 257 2.00 9.19 -14.49
N VAL A 258 0.99 8.51 -15.03
CA VAL A 258 -0.43 8.89 -14.91
C VAL A 258 -0.90 8.81 -13.45
N ILE A 259 -0.56 7.73 -12.75
CA ILE A 259 -0.93 7.46 -11.36
C ILE A 259 -0.16 8.40 -10.42
N ARG A 260 1.16 8.55 -10.59
CA ARG A 260 2.01 9.41 -9.74
C ARG A 260 1.48 10.84 -9.70
N SER A 261 1.19 11.42 -10.86
CA SER A 261 0.69 12.81 -10.96
C SER A 261 -0.63 13.00 -10.20
N ARG A 262 -1.54 12.02 -10.26
CA ARG A 262 -2.84 12.07 -9.56
C ARG A 262 -2.71 11.82 -8.06
N ILE A 263 -1.87 10.86 -7.66
CA ILE A 263 -1.55 10.63 -6.26
C ILE A 263 -0.95 11.90 -5.66
N GLN A 264 -0.01 12.55 -6.36
CA GLN A 264 0.58 13.80 -5.87
C GLN A 264 -0.48 14.87 -5.60
N LYS A 265 -1.36 15.15 -6.58
CA LYS A 265 -2.47 16.12 -6.41
C LYS A 265 -3.36 15.77 -5.23
N TYR A 266 -3.68 14.48 -5.07
CA TYR A 266 -4.55 14.03 -3.99
C TYR A 266 -3.85 14.08 -2.61
N VAL A 267 -2.56 13.74 -2.54
CA VAL A 267 -1.77 13.86 -1.31
C VAL A 267 -1.63 15.33 -0.90
N GLU A 268 -1.33 16.23 -1.83
CA GLU A 268 -1.29 17.67 -1.57
C GLU A 268 -2.64 18.20 -1.05
N LEU A 269 -3.75 17.72 -1.63
CA LEU A 269 -5.09 18.02 -1.13
C LEU A 269 -5.27 17.53 0.32
N LEU A 270 -4.88 16.29 0.62
CA LEU A 270 -5.03 15.69 1.94
C LEU A 270 -4.09 16.28 2.99
N LEU A 271 -2.92 16.83 2.62
CA LEU A 271 -2.06 17.55 3.55
C LEU A 271 -2.69 18.86 4.07
N THR A 272 -3.81 19.29 3.48
CA THR A 272 -4.58 20.48 3.83
C THR A 272 -3.82 21.79 3.59
N SER A 273 -4.51 22.93 3.74
CA SER A 273 -3.84 24.23 3.69
C SER A 273 -3.01 24.53 4.95
N ASN A 274 -3.21 23.78 6.03
CA ASN A 274 -2.45 23.89 7.28
C ASN A 274 -2.03 22.49 7.80
N PRO A 275 -0.93 21.92 7.27
CA PRO A 275 -0.46 20.58 7.63
C PRO A 275 -0.06 20.42 9.10
N ALA A 276 0.17 21.52 9.85
CA ALA A 276 0.46 21.45 11.28
C ALA A 276 -0.71 20.87 12.11
N VAL A 277 -1.91 20.77 11.53
CA VAL A 277 -3.05 20.06 12.14
C VAL A 277 -2.70 18.61 12.51
N TYR A 278 -1.82 17.95 11.74
CA TYR A 278 -1.38 16.59 12.00
C TYR A 278 -0.41 16.48 13.18
N LEU A 279 0.26 17.57 13.57
CA LEU A 279 1.25 17.62 14.66
C LEU A 279 0.63 18.02 16.01
N GLN A 280 -0.70 17.97 16.14
CA GLN A 280 -1.35 18.31 17.40
C GLN A 280 -1.02 17.29 18.51
N PRO A 281 -0.88 17.73 19.78
CA PRO A 281 -0.46 16.86 20.88
C PRO A 281 -1.31 15.61 21.09
N GLN A 282 -2.60 15.69 20.78
CA GLN A 282 -3.54 14.57 20.86
C GLN A 282 -3.20 13.39 19.93
N PHE A 283 -2.39 13.63 18.90
CA PHE A 283 -1.92 12.60 17.99
C PHE A 283 -0.51 12.11 18.30
N GLY A 284 0.14 12.58 19.37
CA GLY A 284 1.57 12.29 19.62
C GLY A 284 1.94 10.80 19.75
N SER A 285 0.97 9.91 19.95
CA SER A 285 1.16 8.45 19.91
C SER A 285 0.95 7.81 18.53
N HIS A 286 0.35 8.52 17.57
CA HIS A 286 -0.06 8.00 16.26
C HIS A 286 0.59 8.73 15.08
N ILE A 287 0.92 10.02 15.25
CA ILE A 287 1.49 10.88 14.22
C ILE A 287 2.67 11.64 14.85
N ASP A 288 3.85 11.43 14.30
CA ASP A 288 5.07 12.16 14.65
C ASP A 288 5.58 12.96 13.45
N LEU A 289 6.52 13.86 13.72
CA LEU A 289 7.17 14.67 12.69
C LEU A 289 7.89 13.80 11.66
N ARG A 290 8.45 12.67 12.09
CA ARG A 290 9.15 11.71 11.21
C ARG A 290 8.21 11.12 10.15
N ARG A 291 7.01 10.71 10.52
CA ARG A 291 5.98 10.18 9.62
C ARG A 291 5.55 11.22 8.62
N LEU A 292 5.29 12.46 9.07
CA LEU A 292 4.98 13.57 8.18
C LEU A 292 6.15 13.89 7.23
N THR A 293 7.38 13.86 7.73
CA THR A 293 8.59 14.08 6.94
C THR A 293 8.74 13.07 5.81
N ARG A 294 8.41 11.79 6.03
CA ARG A 294 8.44 10.76 4.97
C ARG A 294 7.47 11.02 3.84
N ILE A 295 6.30 11.62 4.14
CA ILE A 295 5.33 12.02 3.13
C ILE A 295 5.89 13.19 2.31
N TYR A 296 6.46 14.20 2.97
CA TYR A 296 7.12 15.32 2.31
C TYR A 296 8.33 14.89 1.48
N GLN A 297 9.13 13.93 1.95
CA GLN A 297 10.26 13.35 1.22
C GLN A 297 9.83 12.63 -0.05
N TRP A 298 8.62 12.08 -0.09
CA TRP A 298 8.08 11.49 -1.32
C TRP A 298 7.72 12.57 -2.37
N LEU A 299 7.24 13.74 -1.91
CA LEU A 299 6.95 14.89 -2.78
C LEU A 299 8.24 15.59 -3.24
N ASP A 300 9.15 15.84 -2.31
CA ASP A 300 10.46 16.45 -2.52
C ASP A 300 11.53 15.70 -1.70
N PRO A 301 12.36 14.87 -2.35
CA PRO A 301 13.40 14.08 -1.70
C PRO A 301 14.48 14.90 -0.96
N MET A 302 14.57 16.21 -1.20
CA MET A 302 15.56 17.08 -0.54
C MET A 302 15.15 17.52 0.87
N LEU A 303 13.89 17.28 1.26
CA LEU A 303 13.38 17.72 2.56
C LEU A 303 13.87 16.81 3.69
N ASP A 304 14.56 17.39 4.65
CA ASP A 304 14.87 16.74 5.92
C ASP A 304 13.84 17.13 7.01
N GLU A 305 13.96 16.49 8.17
CA GLU A 305 13.04 16.72 9.28
C GLU A 305 13.05 18.18 9.78
N ASN A 306 14.22 18.84 9.72
CA ASN A 306 14.37 20.24 10.09
C ASN A 306 13.64 21.17 9.11
N ALA A 307 13.79 20.93 7.80
CA ALA A 307 13.12 21.69 6.76
C ALA A 307 11.59 21.56 6.87
N VAL A 308 11.09 20.33 7.10
CA VAL A 308 9.65 20.09 7.29
C VAL A 308 9.16 20.81 8.55
N PHE A 309 9.90 20.74 9.66
CA PHE A 309 9.55 21.50 10.87
C PHE A 309 9.51 23.01 10.62
N ASP A 310 10.50 23.55 9.91
CA ASP A 310 10.58 24.97 9.57
C ASP A 310 9.41 25.42 8.69
N MET A 311 8.98 24.58 7.74
CA MET A 311 7.76 24.81 6.95
C MET A 311 6.50 24.84 7.84
N GLN A 312 6.43 23.99 8.86
CA GLN A 312 5.28 23.95 9.77
C GLN A 312 5.32 25.01 10.88
N ARG A 313 6.44 25.74 11.07
CA ARG A 313 6.60 26.68 12.17
C ARG A 313 5.53 27.79 12.16
N MET A 314 5.28 28.39 11.00
CA MET A 314 4.24 29.41 10.85
C MET A 314 2.84 28.83 11.03
N ASN A 315 2.63 27.62 10.52
CA ASN A 315 1.36 26.89 10.61
C ASN A 315 0.98 26.55 12.05
N LEU A 316 1.95 26.13 12.87
CA LEU A 316 1.81 25.90 14.31
C LEU A 316 1.46 27.20 15.05
N PHE A 317 2.14 28.31 14.71
CA PHE A 317 1.86 29.60 15.32
C PHE A 317 0.43 30.09 15.00
N MET A 318 0.00 29.98 13.74
CA MET A 318 -1.36 30.32 13.32
C MET A 318 -2.42 29.46 14.03
N LEU A 319 -2.15 28.16 14.22
CA LEU A 319 -3.05 27.24 14.91
C LEU A 319 -3.17 27.58 16.42
N ALA A 320 -2.10 28.08 17.04
CA ALA A 320 -2.11 28.53 18.42
C ALA A 320 -2.86 29.87 18.61
N GLN A 321 -2.80 30.76 17.62
CA GLN A 321 -3.51 32.05 17.66
C GLN A 321 -5.03 31.89 17.47
N ASP A 322 -5.45 31.00 16.57
CA ASP A 322 -6.86 30.72 16.31
C ASP A 322 -7.12 29.20 16.26
N PRO A 323 -7.47 28.59 17.41
CA PRO A 323 -7.69 27.16 17.53
C PRO A 323 -8.90 26.61 16.75
N ASN A 324 -9.71 27.45 16.12
CA ASN A 324 -10.91 27.04 15.38
C ASN A 324 -10.75 27.18 13.86
N LYS A 325 -9.94 28.13 13.41
CA LYS A 325 -9.77 28.45 11.99
C LYS A 325 -9.22 27.30 11.14
N TRP A 326 -8.49 26.37 11.74
CA TRP A 326 -7.99 25.20 11.01
C TRP A 326 -9.13 24.29 10.51
N VAL A 327 -10.27 24.25 11.19
CA VAL A 327 -11.45 23.45 10.77
C VAL A 327 -11.98 23.91 9.42
N GLU A 328 -11.97 25.22 9.17
CA GLU A 328 -12.42 25.81 7.90
C GLU A 328 -11.43 25.52 6.75
N SER A 329 -10.18 25.18 7.07
CA SER A 329 -9.13 24.90 6.09
C SER A 329 -9.07 23.43 5.64
N ILE A 330 -9.93 22.57 6.20
CA ILE A 330 -9.99 21.15 5.90
C ILE A 330 -10.73 20.92 4.59
N PRO A 331 -10.16 20.14 3.65
CA PRO A 331 -10.86 19.79 2.42
C PRO A 331 -12.04 18.85 2.67
N ALA A 332 -13.05 18.91 1.80
CA ALA A 332 -14.20 17.99 1.80
C ALA A 332 -13.78 16.49 1.76
N ALA A 333 -12.59 16.20 1.21
CA ALA A 333 -11.99 14.88 1.15
C ALA A 333 -11.69 14.27 2.52
N ILE A 334 -11.53 15.11 3.56
CA ILE A 334 -11.36 14.68 4.95
C ILE A 334 -12.67 14.85 5.72
N TRP A 335 -13.34 15.99 5.52
CA TRP A 335 -14.58 16.32 6.21
C TRP A 335 -15.46 17.20 5.32
N ASP A 336 -16.64 16.68 4.96
CA ASP A 336 -17.65 17.42 4.19
C ASP A 336 -18.88 17.66 5.07
N SER A 337 -19.12 18.92 5.41
CA SER A 337 -20.26 19.35 6.23
C SER A 337 -21.62 19.01 5.61
N LYS A 338 -21.71 18.79 4.29
CA LYS A 338 -22.97 18.41 3.63
C LYS A 338 -23.25 16.92 3.70
N VAL A 339 -22.20 16.10 3.82
CA VAL A 339 -22.27 14.63 3.82
C VAL A 339 -22.20 14.09 5.25
N ASP A 340 -21.29 14.62 6.05
CA ASP A 340 -20.96 14.09 7.37
C ASP A 340 -21.87 14.60 8.49
N TRP A 341 -22.64 15.64 8.20
CA TRP A 341 -23.65 16.24 9.08
C TRP A 341 -25.06 15.70 8.84
N VAL A 342 -25.26 14.85 7.82
CA VAL A 342 -26.59 14.29 7.54
C VAL A 342 -27.07 13.48 8.75
N GLY A 343 -28.21 13.91 9.31
CA GLY A 343 -28.83 13.28 10.48
C GLY A 343 -28.25 13.68 11.85
N LYS A 344 -27.32 14.65 11.93
CA LYS A 344 -26.76 15.14 13.21
C LYS A 344 -27.30 16.53 13.58
N ALA A 345 -27.26 16.88 14.86
CA ALA A 345 -27.71 18.18 15.32
C ALA A 345 -26.77 19.28 14.82
N PHE A 346 -27.32 20.42 14.41
CA PHE A 346 -26.55 21.57 13.91
C PHE A 346 -25.59 22.16 14.97
N TRP A 347 -25.79 21.84 16.26
CA TRP A 347 -25.02 22.35 17.38
C TRP A 347 -23.86 21.45 17.82
N ASP A 348 -23.66 20.30 17.16
CA ASP A 348 -22.56 19.38 17.48
C ASP A 348 -21.21 19.94 16.98
N ASP A 349 -20.19 19.92 17.85
CA ASP A 349 -18.81 20.29 17.47
C ASP A 349 -18.28 19.26 16.45
N PRO A 350 -17.86 19.66 15.23
CA PRO A 350 -17.31 18.74 14.24
C PRO A 350 -15.91 18.23 14.61
N LYS A 351 -15.19 18.89 15.52
CA LYS A 351 -13.78 18.57 15.84
C LYS A 351 -13.53 17.12 16.27
N PRO A 352 -14.31 16.48 17.16
CA PRO A 352 -14.06 15.09 17.55
C PRO A 352 -14.09 14.13 16.37
N GLN A 353 -14.95 14.40 15.38
CA GLN A 353 -15.08 13.55 14.20
C GLN A 353 -13.92 13.78 13.23
N ILE A 354 -13.52 15.03 13.03
CA ILE A 354 -12.35 15.40 12.25
C ILE A 354 -11.09 14.78 12.88
N TYR A 355 -10.94 14.87 14.20
CA TYR A 355 -9.82 14.27 14.92
C TYR A 355 -9.77 12.74 14.78
N ALA A 356 -10.92 12.07 14.73
CA ALA A 356 -10.97 10.64 14.47
C ALA A 356 -10.63 10.27 13.01
N ARG A 357 -10.64 11.23 12.08
CA ARG A 357 -10.35 11.02 10.65
C ARG A 357 -8.92 11.37 10.27
N LEU A 358 -8.31 12.40 10.85
CA LEU A 358 -6.97 12.85 10.46
C LEU A 358 -5.90 11.73 10.50
N PRO A 359 -5.80 10.89 11.55
CA PRO A 359 -4.86 9.76 11.53
C PRO A 359 -5.12 8.79 10.37
N LYS A 360 -6.41 8.50 10.08
CA LYS A 360 -6.82 7.63 8.96
C LYS A 360 -6.50 8.26 7.61
N THR A 361 -6.60 9.58 7.50
CA THR A 361 -6.20 10.31 6.29
C THR A 361 -4.72 10.10 5.99
N LEU A 362 -3.85 10.13 7.01
CA LEU A 362 -2.44 9.83 6.80
C LEU A 362 -2.20 8.38 6.38
N GLU A 363 -2.95 7.42 6.93
CA GLU A 363 -2.89 6.02 6.47
C GLU A 363 -3.30 5.88 4.99
N VAL A 364 -4.30 6.63 4.54
CA VAL A 364 -4.69 6.69 3.11
C VAL A 364 -3.57 7.31 2.27
N VAL A 365 -2.98 8.44 2.70
CA VAL A 365 -1.84 9.07 2.02
C VAL A 365 -0.68 8.08 1.86
N GLU A 366 -0.29 7.41 2.94
CA GLU A 366 0.78 6.42 2.93
C GLU A 366 0.44 5.22 2.05
N SER A 367 -0.81 4.75 2.06
CA SER A 367 -1.29 3.70 1.16
C SER A 367 -1.17 4.11 -0.31
N MET A 368 -1.52 5.35 -0.66
CA MET A 368 -1.36 5.85 -2.03
C MET A 368 0.12 5.93 -2.42
N ILE A 369 0.97 6.48 -1.55
CA ILE A 369 2.42 6.54 -1.78
C ILE A 369 2.99 5.13 -1.98
N GLU A 370 2.60 4.18 -1.14
CA GLU A 370 3.00 2.78 -1.28
C GLU A 370 2.49 2.16 -2.59
N THR A 371 1.26 2.47 -3.00
CA THR A 371 0.70 2.04 -4.29
C THR A 371 1.53 2.54 -5.46
N ASN A 372 1.94 3.80 -5.45
CA ASN A 372 2.87 4.35 -6.44
C ASN A 372 4.21 3.63 -6.44
N ARG A 373 4.81 3.42 -5.27
CA ARG A 373 6.09 2.71 -5.13
C ARG A 373 6.00 1.25 -5.58
N ARG A 374 4.86 0.58 -5.37
CA ARG A 374 4.60 -0.78 -5.89
C ARG A 374 4.53 -0.78 -7.42
N PHE A 375 3.89 0.22 -8.02
CA PHE A 375 3.92 0.42 -9.48
C PHE A 375 5.33 0.60 -10.04
N GLU A 376 6.15 1.43 -9.37
CA GLU A 376 7.57 1.61 -9.73
C GLU A 376 8.34 0.29 -9.59
N SER A 377 8.06 -0.49 -8.54
CA SER A 377 8.71 -1.78 -8.33
C SER A 377 8.37 -2.82 -9.41
N TYR A 378 7.14 -2.82 -9.94
CA TYR A 378 6.73 -3.72 -11.02
C TYR A 378 7.51 -3.48 -12.31
N GLN A 379 7.86 -2.22 -12.61
CA GLN A 379 8.72 -1.90 -13.75
C GLN A 379 10.07 -2.61 -13.64
N THR A 380 10.68 -2.59 -12.47
CA THR A 380 11.98 -3.25 -12.24
C THR A 380 11.86 -4.77 -12.32
N GLU A 381 10.75 -5.34 -11.84
CA GLU A 381 10.50 -6.78 -11.92
C GLU A 381 10.40 -7.23 -13.39
N VAL A 382 9.63 -6.51 -14.22
CA VAL A 382 9.50 -6.83 -15.65
C VAL A 382 10.83 -6.66 -16.40
N GLN A 383 11.59 -5.62 -16.09
CA GLN A 383 12.93 -5.45 -16.68
C GLN A 383 13.88 -6.57 -16.26
N ALA A 384 13.85 -6.99 -15.00
CA ALA A 384 14.67 -8.09 -14.51
C ALA A 384 14.35 -9.41 -15.22
N ILE A 385 13.07 -9.72 -15.41
CA ILE A 385 12.62 -10.91 -16.14
C ILE A 385 13.19 -10.90 -17.56
N SER A 386 13.10 -9.76 -18.26
CA SER A 386 13.65 -9.57 -19.60
C SER A 386 15.19 -9.70 -19.63
N GLN A 387 15.90 -9.01 -18.74
CA GLN A 387 17.38 -9.03 -18.68
C GLN A 387 17.94 -10.41 -18.30
N LEU A 388 17.27 -11.13 -17.40
CA LEU A 388 17.68 -12.46 -16.96
C LEU A 388 17.28 -13.55 -17.96
N GLY A 389 16.50 -13.22 -18.99
CA GLY A 389 16.03 -14.17 -20.00
C GLY A 389 15.12 -15.27 -19.44
N ILE A 390 14.40 -14.97 -18.36
CA ILE A 390 13.47 -15.91 -17.70
C ILE A 390 12.07 -15.63 -18.26
N SER A 391 11.26 -16.67 -18.51
CA SER A 391 9.85 -16.45 -18.90
C SER A 391 9.05 -15.90 -17.72
N PHE A 392 7.98 -15.15 -17.98
CA PHE A 392 7.12 -14.68 -16.90
C PHE A 392 6.58 -15.85 -16.06
N HIS A 393 6.18 -16.94 -16.71
CA HIS A 393 5.67 -18.14 -16.04
C HIS A 393 6.72 -18.85 -15.15
N ASP A 394 8.00 -18.84 -15.52
CA ASP A 394 9.05 -19.42 -14.69
C ASP A 394 9.40 -18.50 -13.52
N TRP A 395 9.33 -17.18 -13.74
CA TRP A 395 9.45 -16.20 -12.65
C TRP A 395 8.34 -16.39 -11.59
N LEU A 396 7.11 -16.70 -12.00
CA LEU A 396 6.01 -17.02 -11.07
C LEU A 396 6.29 -18.24 -10.18
N LYS A 397 6.98 -19.24 -10.72
CA LYS A 397 7.26 -20.52 -10.02
C LYS A 397 8.45 -20.44 -9.06
N LEU A 398 9.18 -19.34 -9.04
CA LEU A 398 10.32 -19.13 -8.14
C LEU A 398 9.90 -19.34 -6.69
N THR A 399 10.49 -20.36 -6.06
CA THR A 399 10.32 -20.71 -4.65
C THR A 399 11.66 -21.22 -4.10
N PRO A 400 11.96 -21.03 -2.80
CA PRO A 400 13.16 -21.59 -2.20
C PRO A 400 13.15 -23.12 -2.30
N SER A 401 14.13 -23.70 -2.98
CA SER A 401 14.20 -25.16 -3.21
C SER A 401 14.77 -25.95 -2.04
N THR A 402 15.48 -25.28 -1.12
CA THR A 402 16.28 -25.90 -0.05
C THR A 402 15.84 -25.49 1.36
N GLU A 403 14.98 -24.49 1.48
CA GLU A 403 14.56 -23.93 2.77
C GLU A 403 13.15 -24.39 3.13
N ILE A 404 13.00 -24.90 4.35
CA ILE A 404 11.68 -25.13 4.94
C ILE A 404 11.13 -23.75 5.31
N LYS A 405 9.93 -23.44 4.84
CA LYS A 405 9.25 -22.19 5.17
C LYS A 405 9.13 -22.08 6.69
N PRO A 406 9.66 -21.02 7.32
CA PRO A 406 9.35 -20.71 8.72
C PRO A 406 7.83 -20.47 8.86
N ASP A 407 7.23 -20.91 9.96
CA ASP A 407 5.77 -20.78 10.18
C ASP A 407 5.29 -19.32 10.06
N ASP A 408 6.15 -18.36 10.44
CA ASP A 408 5.87 -16.91 10.42
C ASP A 408 6.37 -16.18 9.15
N ALA A 409 6.95 -16.88 8.17
CA ALA A 409 7.51 -16.22 6.99
C ALA A 409 6.41 -15.84 5.96
N GLU A 410 5.99 -14.59 5.96
CA GLU A 410 5.03 -14.03 4.97
C GLU A 410 5.70 -13.56 3.67
N LEU A 411 7.02 -13.36 3.70
CA LEU A 411 7.80 -12.81 2.61
C LEU A 411 8.87 -13.80 2.13
N MET A 412 9.14 -13.76 0.83
CA MET A 412 10.35 -14.34 0.25
C MET A 412 11.14 -13.29 -0.51
N TYR A 413 12.45 -13.48 -0.54
CA TYR A 413 13.43 -12.60 -1.15
C TYR A 413 13.97 -13.27 -2.42
N ILE A 414 13.99 -12.53 -3.51
CA ILE A 414 14.58 -12.95 -4.79
C ILE A 414 15.82 -12.08 -4.99
N ILE A 415 16.99 -12.71 -4.93
CA ILE A 415 18.29 -12.05 -4.97
C ILE A 415 18.97 -12.42 -6.29
N PRO A 416 19.28 -11.47 -7.18
CA PRO A 416 20.02 -11.76 -8.40
C PRO A 416 21.48 -12.12 -8.07
N SER A 417 22.11 -12.95 -8.89
CA SER A 417 23.51 -13.36 -8.67
C SER A 417 24.50 -12.16 -8.71
N GLN A 418 24.12 -11.09 -9.40
CA GLN A 418 24.80 -9.80 -9.39
C GLN A 418 23.75 -8.67 -9.34
N PRO A 419 24.04 -7.54 -8.68
CA PRO A 419 23.14 -6.39 -8.69
C PRO A 419 22.80 -5.95 -10.12
N LEU A 420 21.52 -5.73 -10.39
CA LEU A 420 21.07 -5.34 -11.74
C LEU A 420 20.97 -3.82 -11.86
N ASN A 421 21.46 -3.29 -12.98
CA ASN A 421 21.29 -1.89 -13.33
C ASN A 421 20.00 -1.75 -14.18
N LEU A 422 18.92 -1.36 -13.50
CA LEU A 422 17.58 -1.27 -14.05
C LEU A 422 17.15 0.19 -14.17
N GLN A 423 16.59 0.59 -15.32
CA GLN A 423 16.15 1.96 -15.53
C GLN A 423 14.81 2.18 -14.86
N ILE A 424 14.81 2.97 -13.78
CA ILE A 424 13.60 3.43 -13.12
C ILE A 424 13.21 4.76 -13.74
N SER A 425 11.99 4.85 -14.27
CA SER A 425 11.47 6.11 -14.77
C SER A 425 11.18 7.00 -13.57
N SER A 426 12.00 8.04 -13.35
CA SER A 426 11.80 9.04 -12.30
C SER A 426 10.57 9.90 -12.56
#